data_AF-A0A1W6MPX4-F1
#
_entry.id   AF-A0A1W6MPX4-F1
#
_cell.length_a   1.000
_cell.length_b   1.000
_cell.length_c   1.000
_cell.angle_alpha   90.00
_cell.angle_beta   90.00
_cell.angle_gamma   90.00
#
_symmetry.space_group_name_H-M   'P 1'
#
loop_
_entity.id
_entity.type
_entity.pdbx_description
1 polymer ?
#
loop_
_entity_poly.entity_id
_entity_poly.type
_entity_poly.pdbx_seq_one_letter_code
_entity_poly.pdbx_strand_id
1 'polypeptide(L)' 'MNSEKAKSNFYKLKKYGLHQSAHNLLYERAEYSQLDLNRKKLNQELTETTEFEQPWLIDNEK' A
#
# COMPACT_ATOMS: atom_id res chain seq x y z
N MET A 1 -14.56 1.93 15.23
CA MET A 1 -13.65 1.67 14.09
C MET A 1 -13.27 0.20 14.12
N ASN A 2 -13.33 -0.52 12.99
CA ASN A 2 -13.02 -1.95 12.98
C ASN A 2 -11.55 -2.17 12.60
N SER A 3 -10.69 -2.31 13.62
CA SER A 3 -9.24 -2.48 13.47
C SER A 3 -8.85 -3.68 12.61
N GLU A 4 -9.64 -4.76 12.64
CA GLU A 4 -9.40 -5.94 11.80
C GLU A 4 -9.64 -5.64 10.33
N LYS A 5 -10.71 -4.89 10.03
CA LYS A 5 -11.02 -4.45 8.65
C LYS A 5 -9.93 -3.52 8.12
N ALA A 6 -9.42 -2.60 8.95
CA ALA A 6 -8.33 -1.71 8.57
C ALA A 6 -7.03 -2.48 8.26
N LYS A 7 -6.64 -3.43 9.13
CA LYS A 7 -5.50 -4.33 8.88
C LYS A 7 -5.70 -5.14 7.58
N SER A 8 -6.88 -5.74 7.39
CA SER A 8 -7.21 -6.50 6.18
C SER A 8 -7.07 -5.65 4.91
N ASN A 9 -7.57 -4.42 4.91
CA ASN A 9 -7.46 -3.51 3.77
C ASN A 9 -5.99 -3.19 3.43
N PHE A 10 -5.15 -2.92 4.44
CA PHE A 10 -3.73 -2.67 4.23
C PHE A 10 -3.04 -3.86 3.55
N TYR A 11 -3.26 -5.08 4.06
CA TYR A 11 -2.66 -6.28 3.47
C TYR A 11 -3.20 -6.60 2.08
N LYS A 12 -4.45 -6.25 1.77
CA LYS A 12 -4.99 -6.35 0.40
C LYS A 12 -4.24 -5.42 -0.56
N LEU A 13 -4.03 -4.15 -0.19
CA LEU A 13 -3.29 -3.20 -1.03
C LEU A 13 -1.87 -3.69 -1.30
N LYS A 14 -1.16 -4.14 -0.26
CA LYS A 14 0.17 -4.73 -0.41
C LYS A 14 0.16 -5.96 -1.33
N LYS A 15 -0.81 -6.87 -1.16
CA LYS A 15 -0.96 -8.07 -2.01
C LYS A 15 -1.15 -7.73 -3.49
N TYR A 16 -1.85 -6.63 -3.80
CA TYR A 16 -2.09 -6.19 -5.17
C TYR A 16 -0.99 -5.28 -5.74
N GLY A 17 0.12 -5.07 -5.02
CA GLY A 17 1.20 -4.18 -5.47
C GLY A 17 0.87 -2.68 -5.37
N LEU A 18 -0.22 -2.31 -4.70
CA LEU A 18 -0.63 -0.91 -4.47
C LEU A 18 0.15 -0.31 -3.30
N HIS A 19 1.48 -0.30 -3.41
CA HIS A 19 2.39 0.05 -2.32
C HIS A 19 2.23 1.50 -1.85
N GLN A 20 2.06 2.45 -2.78
CA GLN A 20 1.82 3.86 -2.43
C GLN A 20 0.52 4.03 -1.63
N SER A 21 -0.56 3.36 -2.05
CA SER A 21 -1.83 3.41 -1.32
C SER A 21 -1.70 2.81 0.08
N ALA A 22 -0.98 1.68 0.20
CA ALA A 22 -0.71 1.05 1.49
C ALA A 22 0.18 1.94 2.40
N HIS A 23 1.16 2.63 1.83
CA HIS A 23 2.01 3.61 2.52
C HIS A 23 1.16 4.75 3.10
N ASN A 24 0.33 5.36 2.26
CA ASN A 24 -0.53 6.46 2.69
C ASN A 24 -1.48 6.03 3.82
N LEU A 25 -2.00 4.80 3.80
CA LEU A 25 -2.79 4.30 4.92
C LEU A 25 -1.99 4.24 6.23
N LEU A 26 -0.72 3.82 6.21
CA LEU A 26 0.09 3.73 7.43
C LEU A 26 0.40 5.07 8.07
N TYR A 27 0.54 6.13 7.29
CA TYR A 27 1.08 7.42 7.74
C TYR A 27 0.07 8.56 7.74
N GLU A 28 -0.90 8.57 6.82
CA GLU A 28 -1.84 9.68 6.65
C GLU A 28 -3.16 9.47 7.41
N ARG A 29 -3.50 8.22 7.77
CA ARG A 29 -4.77 7.91 8.43
C ARG A 29 -4.60 7.67 9.93
N ALA A 30 -5.28 8.50 10.73
CA ALA A 30 -5.39 8.33 12.19
C ALA A 30 -5.95 6.94 12.58
N GLU A 31 -6.76 6.32 11.72
CA GLU A 31 -7.26 4.97 11.95
C GLU A 31 -6.13 3.93 12.08
N TYR A 32 -5.05 4.10 11.32
CA TYR A 32 -3.89 3.23 11.34
C TYR A 32 -2.87 3.64 12.39
N SER A 33 -3.00 4.84 12.96
CA SER A 33 -2.15 5.31 14.06
C SER A 33 -2.35 4.45 15.32
N GLN A 34 -3.58 3.96 15.52
CA GLN A 34 -4.00 3.13 16.65
C GLN A 34 -3.74 1.63 16.48
N LEU A 35 -3.31 1.19 15.28
CA LEU A 35 -3.02 -0.21 15.03
C LEU A 35 -1.60 -0.55 15.46
N ASP A 36 -1.46 -1.64 16.21
CA ASP A 36 -0.15 -2.26 16.47
C ASP A 36 0.36 -2.93 15.20
N LEU A 37 1.05 -2.13 14.38
CA LEU A 37 1.69 -2.50 13.13
C LEU A 37 3.15 -2.05 13.20
N ASN A 38 4.07 -2.93 12.80
CA ASN A 38 5.49 -2.56 12.70
C ASN A 38 5.70 -1.69 11.45
N ARG A 39 5.40 -0.38 11.57
CA ARG A 39 5.45 0.58 10.46
C ARG A 39 6.81 0.61 9.77
N LYS A 40 7.90 0.56 10.53
CA LYS A 40 9.26 0.57 9.98
C LYS A 40 9.51 -0.63 9.06
N LYS A 41 9.17 -1.84 9.53
CA LYS A 41 9.30 -3.06 8.72
C LYS A 41 8.36 -3.02 7.51
N LEU A 42 7.10 -2.66 7.72
CA LEU A 42 6.12 -2.58 6.64
C LEU A 42 6.53 -1.58 5.57
N ASN A 43 7.07 -0.42 5.96
CA ASN A 43 7.54 0.59 5.02
C ASN A 43 8.66 0.07 4.11
N GLN A 44 9.59 -0.72 4.66
CA GLN A 44 10.65 -1.36 3.86
C GLN A 44 10.12 -2.42 2.89
N GLU A 45 9.00 -3.07 3.25
CA GLU A 45 8.33 -4.06 2.41
C GLU A 45 7.42 -3.42 1.34
N LEU A 46 7.02 -2.17 1.52
CA LEU A 46 6.34 -1.37 0.53
C LEU A 46 7.40 -0.79 -0.40
N THR A 47 7.87 -1.60 -1.36
CA THR A 47 8.80 -1.14 -2.38
C THR A 47 8.20 0.10 -3.06
N GLU A 48 8.88 1.24 -2.96
CA GLU A 48 8.63 2.37 -3.86
C GLU A 48 8.88 1.82 -5.26
N THR A 49 7.81 1.52 -6.01
CA THR A 49 7.92 1.08 -7.39
C THR A 49 8.53 2.24 -8.17
N THR A 50 9.85 2.27 -8.28
CA THR A 50 10.60 3.24 -9.11
C THR A 50 10.31 3.03 -10.58
N GLU A 51 9.86 1.83 -10.94
CA GLU A 51 9.29 1.52 -12.24
C GLU A 51 7.77 1.68 -12.14
N PHE A 52 7.32 2.91 -12.38
CA PHE A 52 5.93 3.16 -12.72
C PHE A 52 5.72 2.63 -14.15
N GLU A 53 5.69 1.30 -14.32
CA GLU A 53 5.14 0.72 -15.53
C GLU A 53 3.69 1.22 -15.59
N GLN A 54 3.39 2.07 -16.57
CA GLN A 54 2.03 2.46 -16.86
C GLN A 54 1.49 1.43 -17.87
N PRO A 55 0.89 0.31 -17.45
CA PRO A 55 0.42 -0.71 -18.39
C PRO A 55 -0.65 -0.16 -19.36
N TRP A 56 -1.31 0.95 -19.02
CA TRP A 56 -2.22 1.68 -19.91
C TRP A 56 -1.54 2.65 -20.89
N LEU A 57 -0.23 2.88 -20.72
CA LEU A 57 0.63 3.68 -21.60
C LEU A 57 1.51 2.79 -22.50
N ILE A 58 1.39 1.46 -22.36
CA ILE A 58 2.02 0.51 -23.28
C ILE A 58 1.25 0.59 -24.59
N ASP A 59 1.78 1.35 -25.55
CA ASP A 59 1.32 1.32 -26.92
C ASP A 59 1.60 -0.07 -27.50
N ASN A 60 0.53 -0.82 -27.76
CA ASN A 60 0.58 -2.15 -28.31
C ASN A 60 0.14 -2.19 -29.79
N GLU A 61 0.07 -1.03 -30.46
CA GLU A 61 -0.16 -0.98 -31.89
C GLU A 61 1.05 -1.57 -32.66
N LYS A 62 0.74 -2.48 -33.58
CA LYS A 62 1.67 -3.18 -34.48
C LYS A 62 1.60 -2.62 -35.89
#